data_AF-A0A944GP76-F1
#
_entry.id   AF-A0A944GP76-F1
#
_cell.length_a   1.000
_cell.length_b   1.000
_cell.length_c   1.000
_cell.angle_alpha   90.00
_cell.angle_beta   90.00
_cell.angle_gamma   90.00
#
_symmetry.space_group_name_H-M   'P 1'
#
loop_
_entity.id
_entity.type
_entity.pdbx_description
1 polymer ?
#
loop_
_entity_poly.entity_id
_entity_poly.type
_entity_poly.pdbx_seq_one_letter_code
_entity_poly.pdbx_strand_id
1 'polypeptide(L)'
;DLYVCIVLMALVTIVYCTMGGVEAVVWGDVIQGFILVGGAIFAVAWLVFGTEGGVSGFLTIGSEADKFRLFDWSMDFRSATWWVIILGGLANNLISYTSDQTVIQRYLTTKDERSARQSILMNGVMSVGVSIVFFAIGAGLYTFFKTHPAELDLTMSKADTIFPFFMMSQLPQGLAGLLIAAIFAATMSTISSNINSVATAFSVDFYRRFRPQTDSHAMVRVARTACIVSGIIGMGVALLMATWDILSLLDFFQEILGLLSSGLGGLFLMGIFFPRIGGRAALIGFLTGVVAVFLLKNFTPTSFLLYGFIGMTVSVATGWLLSFIFREQKDLTGLTWKTLSK
;
A
#
# COMPACT_ATOMS: atom_id res chain seq x y z
N ASP A 1 -18.66 -7.80 -15.41
CA ASP A 1 -17.64 -7.53 -16.43
C ASP A 1 -16.54 -6.68 -15.81
N LEU A 2 -15.28 -7.11 -15.92
CA LEU A 2 -14.13 -6.45 -15.29
C LEU A 2 -13.94 -5.00 -15.79
N TYR A 3 -14.05 -4.77 -17.10
CA TYR A 3 -13.83 -3.45 -17.70
C TYR A 3 -14.89 -2.46 -17.25
N VAL A 4 -16.15 -2.92 -17.16
CA VAL A 4 -17.26 -2.11 -16.63
C VAL A 4 -17.01 -1.74 -15.17
N CYS A 5 -16.55 -2.68 -14.34
CA CYS A 5 -16.19 -2.38 -12.95
C CYS A 5 -15.08 -1.33 -12.85
N ILE A 6 -14.01 -1.44 -13.65
CA ILE A 6 -12.91 -0.47 -13.68
C ILE A 6 -13.44 0.94 -14.03
N VAL A 7 -14.21 1.05 -15.11
CA VAL A 7 -14.73 2.34 -15.59
C VAL A 7 -15.69 2.95 -14.56
N LEU A 8 -16.64 2.17 -14.04
CA LEU A 8 -17.62 2.67 -13.07
C LEU A 8 -16.94 3.15 -11.78
N MET A 9 -16.04 2.34 -11.22
CA MET A 9 -15.31 2.72 -10.00
C MET A 9 -14.48 3.97 -10.22
N ALA A 10 -13.71 4.04 -11.32
CA ALA A 10 -12.89 5.21 -11.61
C ALA A 10 -13.73 6.48 -11.81
N LEU A 11 -14.82 6.42 -12.58
CA LEU A 11 -15.69 7.57 -12.81
C LEU A 11 -16.34 8.06 -11.53
N VAL A 12 -16.91 7.16 -10.74
CA VAL A 12 -17.52 7.50 -9.43
C VAL A 12 -16.47 8.13 -8.52
N THR A 13 -15.27 7.54 -8.46
CA THR A 13 -14.18 8.07 -7.63
C THR A 13 -13.71 9.44 -8.04
N ILE A 14 -13.53 9.69 -9.34
CA ILE A 14 -13.14 11.01 -9.85
C ILE A 14 -14.19 12.06 -9.49
N VAL A 15 -15.46 11.76 -9.69
CA VAL A 15 -16.57 12.69 -9.39
C VAL A 15 -16.57 13.06 -7.91
N TYR A 16 -16.59 12.10 -6.99
CA TYR A 16 -16.65 12.48 -5.57
C TYR A 16 -15.31 13.07 -5.08
N CYS A 17 -14.16 12.67 -5.63
CA CYS A 17 -12.86 13.26 -5.26
C CYS A 17 -12.78 14.74 -5.64
N THR A 18 -13.47 15.17 -6.71
CA THR A 18 -13.51 16.58 -7.12
C THR A 18 -14.50 17.42 -6.31
N MET A 19 -15.53 16.78 -5.74
CA MET A 19 -16.62 17.42 -5.00
C MET A 19 -16.40 17.40 -3.48
N GLY A 20 -15.71 16.38 -2.96
CA GLY A 20 -15.62 16.08 -1.53
C GLY A 20 -14.55 16.88 -0.80
N GLY A 21 -14.86 17.27 0.44
CA GLY A 21 -13.87 17.66 1.43
C GLY A 21 -13.34 16.41 2.17
N VAL A 22 -12.08 16.47 2.62
CA VAL A 22 -11.37 15.35 3.28
C VAL A 22 -12.17 14.73 4.43
N GLU A 23 -12.93 15.54 5.18
CA GLU A 23 -13.72 15.09 6.33
C GLU A 23 -14.85 14.10 5.96
N ALA A 24 -15.61 14.37 4.90
CA ALA A 24 -16.70 13.49 4.46
C ALA A 24 -16.17 12.14 3.96
N VAL A 25 -15.00 12.15 3.31
CA VAL A 25 -14.30 10.95 2.85
C VAL A 25 -13.89 10.09 4.05
N VAL A 26 -13.29 10.70 5.08
CA VAL A 26 -12.84 9.98 6.28
C VAL A 26 -13.99 9.28 7.01
N TRP A 27 -15.15 9.91 7.16
CA TRP A 27 -16.31 9.25 7.79
C TRP A 27 -16.84 8.08 6.95
N GLY A 28 -16.84 8.22 5.62
CA GLY A 28 -17.15 7.13 4.70
C GLY A 28 -16.20 5.94 4.90
N ASP A 29 -14.90 6.20 4.96
CA ASP A 29 -13.85 5.19 5.16
C ASP A 29 -14.06 4.40 6.46
N VAL A 30 -14.45 5.07 7.55
CA VAL A 30 -14.69 4.43 8.84
C VAL A 30 -15.83 3.42 8.75
N ILE A 31 -16.98 3.81 8.18
CA ILE A 31 -18.15 2.92 8.04
C ILE A 31 -17.79 1.74 7.14
N GLN A 32 -17.14 1.99 6.01
CA GLN A 32 -16.71 0.95 5.07
C GLN A 32 -15.72 -0.01 5.71
N GLY A 33 -14.79 0.49 6.52
CA GLY A 33 -13.84 -0.31 7.28
C GLY A 33 -14.52 -1.30 8.22
N PHE A 34 -15.54 -0.86 8.97
CA PHE A 34 -16.31 -1.75 9.84
C PHE A 34 -17.07 -2.82 9.06
N ILE A 35 -17.70 -2.46 7.94
CA ILE A 35 -18.43 -3.41 7.11
C ILE A 35 -17.47 -4.45 6.51
N LEU A 36 -16.33 -4.00 5.98
CA LEU A 36 -15.32 -4.87 5.39
C LEU A 36 -14.74 -5.85 6.41
N VAL A 37 -14.30 -5.34 7.58
CA VAL A 37 -13.70 -6.19 8.62
C VAL A 37 -14.72 -7.14 9.22
N GLY A 38 -15.94 -6.66 9.52
CA GLY A 38 -17.01 -7.51 10.03
C GLY A 38 -17.41 -8.61 9.04
N GLY A 39 -17.52 -8.27 7.77
CA GLY A 39 -17.82 -9.25 6.72
C GLY A 39 -16.66 -10.22 6.46
N ALA A 40 -15.40 -9.77 6.57
CA ALA A 40 -14.24 -10.65 6.47
C ALA A 40 -14.20 -11.66 7.63
N ILE A 41 -14.49 -11.22 8.87
CA ILE A 41 -14.62 -12.11 10.03
C ILE A 41 -15.75 -13.14 9.81
N PHE A 42 -16.89 -12.69 9.28
CA PHE A 42 -17.99 -13.59 8.93
C PHE A 42 -17.57 -14.62 7.87
N ALA A 43 -16.86 -14.20 6.83
CA ALA A 43 -16.36 -15.09 5.79
C ALA A 43 -15.39 -16.14 6.36
N VAL A 44 -14.49 -15.76 7.28
CA VAL A 44 -13.63 -16.72 8.00
C VAL A 44 -14.48 -17.73 8.77
N ALA A 45 -15.46 -17.27 9.54
CA ALA A 45 -16.33 -18.17 10.29
C ALA A 45 -17.06 -19.15 9.36
N TRP A 46 -17.61 -18.66 8.24
CA TRP A 46 -18.29 -19.49 7.24
C TRP A 46 -17.37 -20.55 6.64
N LEU A 47 -16.15 -20.17 6.24
CA LEU A 47 -15.16 -21.10 5.68
C LEU A 47 -14.73 -22.16 6.68
N VAL A 48 -14.47 -21.76 7.93
CA VAL A 48 -14.02 -22.66 8.99
C VAL A 48 -15.11 -23.65 9.37
N PHE A 49 -16.35 -23.19 9.58
CA PHE A 49 -17.47 -24.08 9.92
C PHE A 49 -17.98 -24.90 8.73
N GLY A 50 -17.80 -24.39 7.51
CA GLY A 50 -18.15 -25.08 6.28
C GLY A 50 -17.11 -26.12 5.83
N THR A 51 -15.89 -26.10 6.38
CA THR A 51 -14.91 -27.17 6.12
C THR A 51 -15.40 -28.48 6.76
N GLU A 52 -15.19 -29.62 6.10
CA GLU A 52 -15.56 -30.93 6.67
C GLU A 52 -14.83 -31.15 8.02
N GLY A 53 -15.56 -31.50 9.08
CA GLY A 53 -15.03 -31.55 10.44
C GLY A 53 -14.94 -30.18 11.15
N GLY A 54 -15.46 -29.12 10.54
CA GLY A 54 -15.53 -27.77 11.08
C GLY A 54 -14.16 -27.21 11.47
N VAL A 55 -14.09 -26.63 12.67
CA VAL A 55 -12.84 -26.08 13.23
C VAL A 55 -11.72 -27.11 13.29
N SER A 56 -12.04 -28.37 13.66
CA SER A 56 -11.04 -29.44 13.74
C SER A 56 -10.49 -29.80 12.36
N GLY A 57 -11.36 -29.88 11.36
CA GLY A 57 -10.98 -30.11 9.97
C GLY A 57 -10.11 -28.99 9.43
N PHE A 58 -10.51 -27.73 9.63
CA PHE A 58 -9.72 -26.55 9.26
C PHE A 58 -8.30 -26.60 9.83
N LEU A 59 -8.17 -26.88 11.13
CA LEU A 59 -6.86 -26.96 11.79
C LEU A 59 -6.04 -28.14 11.29
N THR A 60 -6.65 -29.31 11.12
CA THR A 60 -5.94 -30.53 10.69
C THR A 60 -5.47 -30.41 9.25
N ILE A 61 -6.39 -30.13 8.32
CA ILE A 61 -6.10 -30.01 6.88
C ILE A 61 -5.13 -28.86 6.61
N GLY A 62 -5.30 -27.73 7.29
CA GLY A 62 -4.43 -26.57 7.14
C GLY A 62 -3.01 -26.83 7.68
N SER A 63 -2.88 -27.54 8.80
CA SER A 63 -1.58 -27.90 9.38
C SER A 63 -0.84 -28.93 8.53
N GLU A 64 -1.52 -29.97 8.06
CA GLU A 64 -0.93 -30.98 7.15
C GLU A 64 -0.43 -30.37 5.84
N ALA A 65 -1.06 -29.29 5.38
CA ALA A 65 -0.67 -28.56 4.18
C ALA A 65 0.30 -27.38 4.44
N ASP A 66 0.85 -27.27 5.65
CA ASP A 66 1.77 -26.21 6.09
C ASP A 66 1.23 -24.78 5.90
N LYS A 67 -0.10 -24.60 5.93
CA LYS A 67 -0.77 -23.29 5.69
C LYS A 67 -0.68 -22.34 6.87
N PHE A 68 -0.34 -22.83 8.06
CA PHE A 68 -0.21 -22.03 9.29
C PHE A 68 1.23 -21.73 9.68
N ARG A 69 2.20 -21.99 8.78
CA ARG A 69 3.60 -21.70 9.05
C ARG A 69 3.84 -20.19 9.11
N LEU A 70 4.13 -19.70 10.31
CA LEU A 70 4.36 -18.28 10.57
C LEU A 70 5.80 -17.84 10.34
N PHE A 71 6.76 -18.74 10.59
CA PHE A 71 8.18 -18.40 10.55
C PHE A 71 8.95 -19.36 9.64
N ASP A 72 9.71 -18.78 8.72
CA ASP A 72 10.71 -19.49 7.94
C ASP A 72 12.09 -18.85 8.22
N TRP A 73 12.94 -19.59 8.94
CA TRP A 73 14.26 -19.12 9.38
C TRP A 73 15.36 -19.41 8.35
N SER A 74 15.02 -19.96 7.19
CA SER A 74 16.01 -20.24 6.15
C SER A 74 16.71 -18.97 5.67
N MET A 75 17.99 -19.10 5.30
CA MET A 75 18.79 -18.02 4.73
C MET A 75 18.56 -17.91 3.22
N ASP A 76 17.29 -17.95 2.80
CA ASP A 76 16.87 -17.70 1.43
C ASP A 76 16.30 -16.29 1.32
N PHE A 77 16.91 -15.48 0.44
CA PHE A 77 16.49 -14.11 0.17
C PHE A 77 15.56 -14.00 -1.05
N ARG A 78 15.18 -15.14 -1.65
CA ARG A 78 14.30 -15.22 -2.81
C ARG A 78 12.83 -15.38 -2.39
N SER A 79 12.59 -16.02 -1.26
CA SER A 79 11.28 -16.30 -0.70
C SER A 79 10.96 -15.40 0.50
N ALA A 80 9.72 -15.42 0.97
CA ALA A 80 9.25 -14.64 2.12
C ALA A 80 9.71 -15.25 3.46
N THR A 81 11.03 -15.34 3.66
CA THR A 81 11.63 -15.78 4.92
C THR A 81 11.53 -14.70 6.01
N TRP A 82 11.77 -15.08 7.26
CA TRP A 82 11.75 -14.19 8.42
C TRP A 82 12.60 -12.93 8.19
N TRP A 83 13.82 -13.11 7.67
CA TRP A 83 14.75 -12.01 7.42
C TRP A 83 14.27 -11.08 6.30
N VAL A 84 13.72 -11.65 5.22
CA VAL A 84 13.14 -10.90 4.10
C VAL A 84 11.95 -10.08 4.56
N ILE A 85 11.04 -10.68 5.33
CA ILE A 85 9.83 -10.02 5.83
C ILE A 85 10.18 -8.92 6.83
N ILE A 86 11.09 -9.17 7.78
CA ILE A 86 11.44 -8.15 8.79
C ILE A 86 12.20 -6.98 8.16
N LEU A 87 13.24 -7.23 7.37
CA LEU A 87 14.02 -6.15 6.76
C LEU A 87 13.20 -5.38 5.72
N GLY A 88 12.54 -6.11 4.82
CA GLY A 88 11.67 -5.54 3.80
C GLY A 88 10.46 -4.83 4.40
N GLY A 89 9.76 -5.49 5.32
CA GLY A 89 8.59 -4.94 6.01
C GLY A 89 8.90 -3.66 6.79
N LEU A 90 9.99 -3.63 7.57
CA LEU A 90 10.39 -2.42 8.29
C LEU A 90 10.70 -1.27 7.33
N ALA A 91 11.47 -1.53 6.26
CA ALA A 91 11.81 -0.51 5.28
C ALA A 91 10.58 0.01 4.53
N ASN A 92 9.72 -0.88 4.04
CA ASN A 92 8.52 -0.51 3.30
C ASN A 92 7.55 0.28 4.19
N ASN A 93 7.36 -0.12 5.45
CA ASN A 93 6.56 0.68 6.39
C ASN A 93 7.19 2.05 6.61
N LEU A 94 8.50 2.13 6.88
CA LEU A 94 9.16 3.41 7.08
C LEU A 94 8.99 4.33 5.86
N ILE A 95 9.16 3.81 4.64
CA ILE A 95 8.93 4.54 3.39
C ILE A 95 7.47 5.06 3.35
N SER A 96 6.48 4.18 3.55
CA SER A 96 5.07 4.57 3.51
C SER A 96 4.73 5.65 4.54
N TYR A 97 5.14 5.52 5.80
CA TYR A 97 4.76 6.50 6.83
C TYR A 97 5.54 7.82 6.77
N THR A 98 6.71 7.85 6.12
CA THR A 98 7.56 9.05 6.08
C THR A 98 7.53 9.80 4.75
N SER A 99 7.19 9.12 3.65
CA SER A 99 7.27 9.70 2.31
C SER A 99 5.98 9.65 1.49
N ASP A 100 5.01 8.80 1.88
CA ASP A 100 3.76 8.67 1.13
C ASP A 100 2.75 9.75 1.54
N GLN A 101 2.49 10.67 0.61
CA GLN A 101 1.62 11.81 0.83
C GLN A 101 0.21 11.43 1.30
N THR A 102 -0.29 10.25 0.96
CA THR A 102 -1.61 9.77 1.41
C THR A 102 -1.65 9.57 2.93
N VAL A 103 -0.54 9.12 3.50
CA VAL A 103 -0.37 8.92 4.94
C VAL A 103 -0.03 10.25 5.60
N ILE A 104 0.82 11.05 4.96
CA ILE A 104 1.24 12.37 5.46
C ILE A 104 0.07 13.30 5.69
N GLN A 105 -0.84 13.39 4.72
CA GLN A 105 -2.01 14.21 4.84
C GLN A 105 -2.87 13.83 6.05
N ARG A 106 -3.03 12.52 6.32
CA ARG A 106 -3.88 12.04 7.41
C ARG A 106 -3.36 12.49 8.77
N TYR A 107 -2.06 12.39 9.03
CA TYR A 107 -1.54 12.87 10.31
C TYR A 107 -1.52 14.40 10.42
N LEU A 108 -1.36 15.14 9.32
CA LEU A 108 -1.46 16.62 9.32
C LEU A 108 -2.88 17.15 9.57
N THR A 109 -3.90 16.31 9.40
CA THR A 109 -5.29 16.65 9.78
C THR A 109 -5.61 16.40 11.25
N THR A 110 -4.68 15.83 12.02
CA THR A 110 -4.86 15.65 13.47
C THR A 110 -4.62 16.95 14.24
N LYS A 111 -5.20 17.06 15.43
CA LYS A 111 -5.17 18.28 16.24
C LYS A 111 -3.75 18.63 16.74
N ASP A 112 -2.95 17.61 17.02
CA ASP A 112 -1.65 17.73 17.66
C ASP A 112 -0.81 16.47 17.40
N GLU A 113 0.49 16.54 17.69
CA GLU A 113 1.44 15.44 17.48
C GLU A 113 1.09 14.19 18.31
N ARG A 114 0.51 14.35 19.49
CA ARG A 114 0.09 13.21 20.33
C ARG A 114 -1.04 12.45 19.66
N SER A 115 -2.00 13.16 19.07
CA SER A 115 -3.10 12.59 18.29
C SER A 115 -2.60 11.89 17.03
N ALA A 116 -1.64 12.49 16.30
CA ALA A 116 -0.96 11.84 15.17
C ALA A 116 -0.28 10.52 15.59
N ARG A 117 0.49 10.54 16.69
CA ARG A 117 1.14 9.34 17.23
C ARG A 117 0.14 8.25 17.60
N GLN A 118 -0.95 8.62 18.26
CA GLN A 118 -2.02 7.68 18.64
C GLN A 118 -2.69 7.07 17.41
N SER A 119 -2.95 7.87 16.36
CA SER A 119 -3.50 7.39 15.09
C SER A 119 -2.61 6.35 14.43
N ILE A 120 -1.29 6.61 14.36
CA ILE A 120 -0.31 5.67 13.79
C ILE A 120 -0.26 4.37 14.60
N LEU A 121 -0.23 4.46 15.94
CA LEU A 121 -0.19 3.28 16.81
C LEU A 121 -1.46 2.43 16.68
N MET A 122 -2.63 3.09 16.68
CA MET A 122 -3.91 2.43 16.51
C MET A 122 -3.97 1.72 15.16
N ASN A 123 -3.50 2.36 14.09
CA ASN A 123 -3.42 1.73 12.78
C ASN A 123 -2.52 0.49 12.79
N GLY A 124 -1.35 0.55 13.44
CA GLY A 124 -0.46 -0.59 13.59
C GLY A 124 -1.13 -1.78 14.29
N VAL A 125 -1.81 -1.54 15.41
CA VAL A 125 -2.52 -2.60 16.16
C VAL A 125 -3.67 -3.18 15.34
N MET A 126 -4.50 -2.33 14.71
CA MET A 126 -5.62 -2.79 13.88
C MET A 126 -5.13 -3.59 12.66
N SER A 127 -4.04 -3.15 12.03
CA SER A 127 -3.49 -3.81 10.84
C SER A 127 -3.08 -5.25 11.14
N VAL A 128 -2.53 -5.54 12.33
CA VAL A 128 -2.21 -6.92 12.73
C VAL A 128 -3.48 -7.77 12.78
N GLY A 129 -4.52 -7.29 13.47
CA GLY A 129 -5.79 -8.02 13.59
C GLY A 129 -6.47 -8.26 12.23
N VAL A 130 -6.54 -7.22 11.39
CA VAL A 130 -7.11 -7.31 10.04
C VAL A 130 -6.29 -8.28 9.17
N SER A 131 -4.95 -8.21 9.23
CA SER A 131 -4.10 -9.13 8.46
C SER A 131 -4.35 -10.59 8.85
N ILE A 132 -4.49 -10.90 10.14
CA ILE A 132 -4.81 -12.27 10.60
C ILE A 132 -6.11 -12.75 9.99
N VAL A 133 -7.16 -11.92 9.95
CA VAL A 133 -8.45 -12.26 9.34
C VAL A 133 -8.28 -12.56 7.85
N PHE A 134 -7.59 -11.70 7.10
CA PHE A 134 -7.40 -11.90 5.66
C PHE A 134 -6.53 -13.13 5.33
N PHE A 135 -5.46 -13.39 6.10
CA PHE A 135 -4.69 -14.64 5.94
C PHE A 135 -5.52 -15.87 6.30
N ALA A 136 -6.36 -15.80 7.33
CA ALA A 136 -7.29 -16.87 7.69
C ALA A 136 -8.32 -17.16 6.59
N ILE A 137 -8.77 -16.15 5.84
CA ILE A 137 -9.60 -16.35 4.63
C ILE A 137 -8.83 -17.20 3.61
N GLY A 138 -7.57 -16.88 3.31
CA GLY A 138 -6.76 -17.65 2.36
C GLY A 138 -6.59 -19.12 2.77
N ALA A 139 -6.27 -19.37 4.04
CA ALA A 139 -6.21 -20.73 4.58
C ALA A 139 -7.58 -21.42 4.56
N GLY A 140 -8.65 -20.71 4.90
CA GLY A 140 -10.01 -21.23 4.93
C GLY A 140 -10.53 -21.60 3.55
N LEU A 141 -10.25 -20.79 2.53
CA LEU A 141 -10.59 -21.11 1.13
C LEU A 141 -9.89 -22.40 0.69
N TYR A 142 -8.62 -22.57 1.05
CA TYR A 142 -7.89 -23.79 0.75
C TYR A 142 -8.50 -25.02 1.42
N THR A 143 -8.80 -24.98 2.72
CA THR A 143 -9.38 -26.14 3.42
C THR A 143 -10.80 -26.44 2.93
N PHE A 144 -11.63 -25.40 2.74
CA PHE A 144 -13.01 -25.51 2.30
C PHE A 144 -13.12 -26.18 0.92
N PHE A 145 -12.39 -25.67 -0.08
CA PHE A 145 -12.43 -26.25 -1.43
C PHE A 145 -11.69 -27.57 -1.54
N LYS A 146 -10.77 -27.88 -0.63
CA LYS A 146 -10.16 -29.21 -0.54
C LYS A 146 -11.17 -30.27 -0.09
N THR A 147 -12.12 -29.93 0.77
CA THR A 147 -13.21 -30.83 1.18
C THR A 147 -14.42 -30.76 0.24
N HIS A 148 -14.57 -29.67 -0.53
CA HIS A 148 -15.64 -29.46 -1.51
C HIS A 148 -15.10 -29.24 -2.93
N PRO A 149 -14.36 -30.19 -3.52
CA PRO A 149 -13.69 -29.97 -4.81
C PRO A 149 -14.67 -29.76 -5.96
N ALA A 150 -15.90 -30.29 -5.87
CA ALA A 150 -16.94 -30.11 -6.88
C ALA A 150 -17.52 -28.69 -6.93
N GLU A 151 -17.29 -27.88 -5.88
CA GLU A 151 -17.80 -26.52 -5.77
C GLU A 151 -16.81 -25.47 -6.28
N LEU A 152 -15.58 -25.88 -6.63
CA LEU A 152 -14.57 -25.01 -7.21
C LEU A 152 -14.64 -25.05 -8.73
N ASP A 153 -14.72 -23.87 -9.36
CA ASP A 153 -14.53 -23.77 -10.80
C ASP A 153 -13.04 -23.94 -11.16
N LEU A 154 -12.70 -25.14 -11.63
CA LEU A 154 -11.33 -25.50 -12.02
C LEU A 154 -10.83 -24.77 -13.27
N THR A 155 -11.70 -24.03 -13.98
CA THR A 155 -11.29 -23.21 -15.13
C THR A 155 -10.66 -21.87 -14.69
N MET A 156 -10.79 -21.50 -13.41
CA MET A 156 -10.18 -20.30 -12.86
C MET A 156 -8.66 -20.41 -12.80
N SER A 157 -7.96 -19.55 -13.54
CA SER A 157 -6.50 -19.55 -13.62
C SER A 157 -5.80 -18.65 -12.59
N LYS A 158 -6.54 -17.75 -11.91
CA LYS A 158 -5.97 -16.71 -11.04
C LYS A 158 -6.42 -16.88 -9.59
N ALA A 159 -5.46 -17.00 -8.67
CA ALA A 159 -5.74 -17.17 -7.24
C ALA A 159 -6.58 -16.02 -6.65
N ASP A 160 -6.34 -14.78 -7.10
CA ASP A 160 -7.05 -13.57 -6.64
C ASP A 160 -8.57 -13.62 -6.90
N THR A 161 -9.03 -14.47 -7.82
CA THR A 161 -10.46 -14.59 -8.18
C THR A 161 -11.23 -15.55 -7.28
N ILE A 162 -10.54 -16.39 -6.50
CA ILE A 162 -11.15 -17.45 -5.67
C ILE A 162 -12.04 -16.86 -4.57
N PHE A 163 -11.58 -15.80 -3.89
CA PHE A 163 -12.36 -15.20 -2.81
C PHE A 163 -13.65 -14.51 -3.32
N PRO A 164 -13.60 -13.67 -4.38
CA PRO A 164 -14.82 -13.19 -5.04
C PRO A 164 -15.77 -14.29 -5.50
N PHE A 165 -15.24 -15.37 -6.07
CA PHE A 165 -16.03 -16.53 -6.47
C PHE A 165 -16.73 -17.19 -5.27
N PHE A 166 -16.01 -17.44 -4.18
CA PHE A 166 -16.58 -17.97 -2.94
C PHE A 166 -17.69 -17.07 -2.39
N MET A 167 -17.47 -15.74 -2.34
CA MET A 167 -18.50 -14.82 -1.87
C MET A 167 -19.79 -14.90 -2.69
N MET A 168 -19.68 -15.05 -4.02
CA MET A 168 -20.84 -15.11 -4.91
C MET A 168 -21.54 -16.46 -4.94
N SER A 169 -20.80 -17.56 -4.73
CA SER A 169 -21.32 -18.92 -4.86
C SER A 169 -21.77 -19.53 -3.53
N GLN A 170 -21.12 -19.18 -2.42
CA GLN A 170 -21.26 -19.89 -1.14
C GLN A 170 -21.93 -19.06 -0.04
N LEU A 171 -21.86 -17.73 -0.11
CA LEU A 171 -22.44 -16.89 0.93
C LEU A 171 -23.94 -16.61 0.68
N PRO A 172 -24.74 -16.39 1.75
CA PRO A 172 -26.14 -16.03 1.61
C PRO A 172 -26.34 -14.77 0.76
N GLN A 173 -27.46 -14.75 0.03
CA GLN A 173 -27.91 -13.57 -0.71
C GLN A 173 -28.04 -12.36 0.25
N GLY A 174 -27.63 -11.19 -0.23
CA GLY A 174 -27.52 -9.97 0.60
C GLY A 174 -26.15 -9.82 1.26
N LEU A 175 -25.62 -10.85 1.95
CA LEU A 175 -24.28 -10.80 2.56
C LEU A 175 -23.18 -10.75 1.51
N ALA A 176 -23.29 -11.59 0.47
CA ALA A 176 -22.40 -11.55 -0.69
C ALA A 176 -22.35 -10.15 -1.33
N GLY A 177 -23.54 -9.55 -1.54
CA GLY A 177 -23.67 -8.21 -2.12
C GLY A 177 -23.10 -7.12 -1.23
N LEU A 178 -23.33 -7.20 0.09
CA LEU A 178 -22.80 -6.26 1.08
C LEU A 178 -21.27 -6.28 1.11
N LEU A 179 -20.67 -7.48 1.06
CA LEU A 179 -19.22 -7.66 1.04
C LEU A 179 -18.57 -7.10 -0.23
N ILE A 180 -19.15 -7.39 -1.39
CA ILE A 180 -18.67 -6.86 -2.67
C ILE A 180 -18.79 -5.33 -2.68
N ALA A 181 -19.91 -4.79 -2.19
CA ALA A 181 -20.08 -3.35 -2.05
C ALA A 181 -19.01 -2.74 -1.12
N ALA A 182 -18.71 -3.39 0.01
CA ALA A 182 -17.67 -2.93 0.94
C ALA A 182 -16.26 -2.96 0.32
N ILE A 183 -15.93 -3.98 -0.47
CA ILE A 183 -14.65 -4.08 -1.18
C ILE A 183 -14.54 -2.97 -2.23
N PHE A 184 -15.59 -2.73 -3.01
CA PHE A 184 -15.59 -1.62 -3.96
C PHE A 184 -15.47 -0.29 -3.25
N ALA A 185 -16.17 -0.09 -2.14
CA ALA A 185 -16.10 1.13 -1.35
C ALA A 185 -14.68 1.38 -0.78
N ALA A 186 -14.07 0.37 -0.17
CA ALA A 186 -12.69 0.44 0.34
C ALA A 186 -11.65 0.69 -0.79
N THR A 187 -11.87 0.10 -1.95
CA THR A 187 -11.01 0.33 -3.13
C THR A 187 -11.17 1.77 -3.62
N MET A 188 -12.40 2.27 -3.73
CA MET A 188 -12.68 3.65 -4.13
C MET A 188 -12.05 4.65 -3.15
N SER A 189 -12.15 4.41 -1.84
CA SER A 189 -11.48 5.20 -0.80
C SER A 189 -9.98 5.34 -1.06
N THR A 190 -9.30 4.22 -1.32
CA THR A 190 -7.86 4.20 -1.62
C THR A 190 -7.54 4.96 -2.90
N ILE A 191 -8.32 4.75 -3.97
CA ILE A 191 -8.17 5.48 -5.23
C ILE A 191 -8.32 6.99 -5.01
N SER A 192 -9.34 7.44 -4.25
CA SER A 192 -9.52 8.87 -3.98
C SER A 192 -8.39 9.48 -3.17
N SER A 193 -7.87 8.76 -2.18
CA SER A 193 -6.73 9.23 -1.37
C SER A 193 -5.49 9.41 -2.24
N ASN A 194 -5.22 8.47 -3.16
CA ASN A 194 -4.13 8.55 -4.12
C ASN A 194 -4.31 9.72 -5.10
N ILE A 195 -5.50 9.88 -5.69
CA ILE A 195 -5.82 10.97 -6.62
C ILE A 195 -5.63 12.33 -5.92
N ASN A 196 -6.14 12.48 -4.70
CA ASN A 196 -6.01 13.72 -3.92
C ASN A 196 -4.54 14.02 -3.56
N SER A 197 -3.76 12.98 -3.26
CA SER A 197 -2.34 13.11 -2.95
C SER A 197 -1.54 13.61 -4.15
N VAL A 198 -1.78 13.03 -5.34
CA VAL A 198 -1.17 13.49 -6.60
C VAL A 198 -1.58 14.92 -6.91
N ALA A 199 -2.87 15.26 -6.76
CA ALA A 199 -3.36 16.62 -7.00
C ALA A 199 -2.73 17.64 -6.04
N THR A 200 -2.54 17.26 -4.78
CA THR A 200 -1.88 18.11 -3.79
C THR A 200 -0.41 18.31 -4.12
N ALA A 201 0.32 17.22 -4.39
CA ALA A 201 1.73 17.28 -4.78
C ALA A 201 1.91 18.13 -6.04
N PHE A 202 1.09 17.93 -7.06
CA PHE A 202 1.16 18.72 -8.29
C PHE A 202 0.85 20.21 -8.04
N SER A 203 -0.24 20.50 -7.33
CA SER A 203 -0.67 21.90 -7.12
C SER A 203 0.27 22.68 -6.20
N VAL A 204 0.76 22.07 -5.12
CA VAL A 204 1.63 22.74 -4.14
C VAL A 204 3.09 22.72 -4.57
N ASP A 205 3.63 21.55 -4.91
CA ASP A 205 5.08 21.37 -5.09
C ASP A 205 5.56 21.82 -6.48
N PHE A 206 4.67 21.77 -7.48
CA PHE A 206 4.98 22.23 -8.84
C PHE A 206 4.28 23.55 -9.15
N TYR A 207 2.94 23.56 -9.19
CA TYR A 207 2.22 24.73 -9.70
C TYR A 207 2.45 25.99 -8.85
N ARG A 208 2.24 25.91 -7.53
CA ARG A 208 2.46 27.05 -6.61
C ARG A 208 3.94 27.42 -6.50
N ARG A 209 4.84 26.45 -6.59
CA ARG A 209 6.30 26.69 -6.57
C ARG A 209 6.75 27.58 -7.73
N PHE A 210 6.20 27.37 -8.93
CA PHE A 210 6.49 28.17 -10.12
C PHE A 210 5.57 29.39 -10.28
N ARG A 211 4.41 29.42 -9.61
CA ARG A 211 3.49 30.57 -9.58
C ARG A 211 3.08 30.95 -8.14
N PRO A 212 3.96 31.59 -7.36
CA PRO A 212 3.75 31.83 -5.93
C PRO A 212 2.56 32.74 -5.60
N GLN A 213 2.20 33.63 -6.54
CA GLN A 213 1.14 34.63 -6.38
C GLN A 213 -0.25 34.15 -6.82
N THR A 214 -0.44 32.84 -7.03
CA THR A 214 -1.74 32.28 -7.41
C THR A 214 -2.73 32.41 -6.26
N ASP A 215 -3.94 32.90 -6.55
CA ASP A 215 -5.03 33.01 -5.58
C ASP A 215 -5.60 31.63 -5.18
N SER A 216 -6.26 31.59 -4.01
CA SER A 216 -6.82 30.35 -3.45
C SER A 216 -7.87 29.70 -4.36
N HIS A 217 -8.68 30.47 -5.09
CA HIS A 217 -9.70 29.91 -5.98
C HIS A 217 -9.07 29.28 -7.23
N ALA A 218 -8.05 29.89 -7.82
CA ALA A 218 -7.28 29.27 -8.89
C ALA A 218 -6.53 28.02 -8.41
N MET A 219 -5.97 28.01 -7.20
CA MET A 219 -5.34 26.83 -6.61
C MET A 219 -6.31 25.64 -6.50
N VAL A 220 -7.54 25.88 -6.04
CA VAL A 220 -8.59 24.84 -5.98
C VAL A 220 -8.94 24.34 -7.38
N ARG A 221 -9.04 25.21 -8.39
CA ARG A 221 -9.28 24.80 -9.78
C ARG A 221 -8.14 23.93 -10.33
N VAL A 222 -6.90 24.28 -10.04
CA VAL A 222 -5.72 23.49 -10.43
C VAL A 222 -5.76 22.11 -9.75
N ALA A 223 -6.01 22.06 -8.44
CA ALA A 223 -6.11 20.80 -7.72
C ALA A 223 -7.24 19.90 -8.27
N ARG A 224 -8.45 20.45 -8.49
CA ARG A 224 -9.56 19.71 -9.10
C ARG A 224 -9.23 19.19 -10.50
N THR A 225 -8.56 20.00 -11.32
CA THR A 225 -8.13 19.58 -12.66
C THR A 225 -7.10 18.47 -12.58
N ALA A 226 -6.13 18.57 -11.65
CA ALA A 226 -5.14 17.53 -11.41
C ALA A 226 -5.80 16.22 -10.94
N CYS A 227 -6.84 16.26 -10.10
CA CYS A 227 -7.62 15.08 -9.71
C CYS A 227 -8.26 14.38 -10.92
N ILE A 228 -8.89 15.15 -11.82
CA ILE A 228 -9.53 14.60 -13.02
C ILE A 228 -8.50 13.94 -13.92
N VAL A 229 -7.40 14.64 -14.20
CA VAL A 229 -6.34 14.15 -15.07
C VAL A 229 -5.67 12.90 -14.49
N SER A 230 -5.31 12.91 -13.21
CA SER A 230 -4.67 11.76 -12.57
C SER A 230 -5.60 10.54 -12.52
N GLY A 231 -6.90 10.75 -12.24
CA GLY A 231 -7.89 9.68 -12.27
C GLY A 231 -8.10 9.09 -13.66
N ILE A 232 -8.16 9.92 -14.71
CA ILE A 232 -8.27 9.44 -16.10
C ILE A 232 -7.02 8.64 -16.50
N ILE A 233 -5.82 9.12 -16.15
CA ILE A 233 -4.56 8.39 -16.40
C ILE A 233 -4.58 7.05 -15.66
N GLY A 234 -4.93 7.05 -14.38
CA GLY A 234 -5.02 5.83 -13.56
C GLY A 234 -6.03 4.82 -14.13
N MET A 235 -7.20 5.28 -14.58
CA MET A 235 -8.19 4.45 -15.26
C MET A 235 -7.63 3.85 -16.56
N GLY A 236 -6.95 4.65 -17.38
CA GLY A 236 -6.31 4.18 -18.61
C GLY A 236 -5.26 3.10 -18.35
N VAL A 237 -4.40 3.29 -17.34
CA VAL A 237 -3.41 2.30 -16.92
C VAL A 237 -4.08 1.03 -16.39
N ALA A 238 -5.15 1.14 -15.59
CA ALA A 238 -5.88 -0.02 -15.09
C ALA A 238 -6.53 -0.84 -16.23
N LEU A 239 -7.10 -0.16 -17.24
CA LEU A 239 -7.65 -0.82 -18.44
C LEU A 239 -6.56 -1.52 -19.26
N LEU A 240 -5.38 -0.90 -19.37
CA LEU A 240 -4.21 -1.52 -20.01
C LEU A 240 -3.76 -2.77 -19.25
N MET A 241 -3.61 -2.67 -17.92
CA MET A 241 -3.22 -3.79 -17.07
C MET A 241 -4.22 -4.94 -17.11
N ALA A 242 -5.51 -4.67 -17.29
CA ALA A 242 -6.53 -5.71 -17.46
C ALA A 242 -6.32 -6.57 -18.72
N THR A 243 -5.53 -6.10 -19.69
CA THR A 243 -5.12 -6.89 -20.87
C THR A 243 -3.86 -7.72 -20.63
N TRP A 244 -3.15 -7.52 -19.52
CA TRP A 244 -1.91 -8.21 -19.21
C TRP A 244 -2.17 -9.49 -18.40
N ASP A 245 -1.32 -10.50 -18.60
CA ASP A 245 -1.39 -11.75 -17.86
C ASP A 245 -0.60 -11.68 -16.54
N ILE A 246 -1.15 -10.93 -15.58
CA ILE A 246 -0.59 -10.77 -14.24
C ILE A 246 -1.10 -11.92 -13.36
N LEU A 247 -0.18 -12.75 -12.85
CA LEU A 247 -0.48 -13.89 -11.96
C LEU A 247 -0.92 -13.47 -10.55
N SER A 248 -0.28 -12.43 -10.01
CA SER A 248 -0.51 -11.89 -8.66
C SER A 248 -0.42 -10.37 -8.72
N LEU A 249 -1.55 -9.69 -8.49
CA LEU A 249 -1.59 -8.22 -8.50
C LEU A 249 -0.79 -7.63 -7.34
N LEU A 250 -0.75 -8.31 -6.19
CA LEU A 250 -0.01 -7.87 -5.01
C LEU A 250 1.49 -7.85 -5.28
N ASP A 251 2.03 -8.89 -5.90
CA ASP A 251 3.47 -8.99 -6.18
C ASP A 251 3.89 -7.92 -7.20
N PHE A 252 3.11 -7.75 -8.26
CA PHE A 252 3.34 -6.72 -9.28
C PHE A 252 3.31 -5.30 -8.68
N PHE A 253 2.34 -5.03 -7.81
CA PHE A 253 2.24 -3.73 -7.11
C PHE A 253 3.45 -3.45 -6.22
N GLN A 254 3.85 -4.42 -5.41
CA GLN A 254 4.99 -4.28 -4.49
C GLN A 254 6.32 -4.14 -5.24
N GLU A 255 6.46 -4.79 -6.40
CA GLU A 255 7.62 -4.64 -7.27
C GLU A 255 7.78 -3.18 -7.74
N ILE A 256 6.71 -2.55 -8.22
CA ILE A 256 6.72 -1.15 -8.68
C ILE A 256 7.01 -0.21 -7.51
N LEU A 257 6.34 -0.39 -6.37
CA LEU A 257 6.58 0.42 -5.18
C LEU A 257 8.03 0.31 -4.70
N GLY A 258 8.59 -0.90 -4.66
CA GLY A 258 9.98 -1.11 -4.26
C GLY A 258 10.98 -0.36 -5.14
N LEU A 259 10.75 -0.31 -6.45
CA LEU A 259 11.65 0.37 -7.41
C LEU A 259 11.64 1.90 -7.23
N LEU A 260 10.47 2.50 -7.07
CA LEU A 260 10.33 3.97 -7.07
C LEU A 260 10.41 4.57 -5.66
N SER A 261 9.81 3.90 -4.67
CA SER A 261 9.65 4.45 -3.32
C SER A 261 10.88 4.22 -2.42
N SER A 262 11.73 3.25 -2.73
CA SER A 262 12.95 2.95 -1.95
C SER A 262 13.94 4.11 -1.89
N GLY A 263 14.14 4.82 -3.00
CA GLY A 263 14.97 6.01 -3.04
C GLY A 263 14.38 7.17 -2.24
N LEU A 264 13.06 7.37 -2.30
CA LEU A 264 12.37 8.45 -1.58
C LEU A 264 12.53 8.30 -0.07
N GLY A 265 12.32 7.10 0.48
CA GLY A 265 12.60 6.85 1.90
C GLY A 265 14.05 7.14 2.30
N GLY A 266 15.00 6.85 1.40
CA GLY A 266 16.40 7.24 1.57
C GLY A 266 16.61 8.75 1.69
N LEU A 267 15.93 9.56 0.88
CA LEU A 267 16.01 11.02 0.94
C LEU A 267 15.49 11.57 2.27
N PHE A 268 14.34 11.09 2.74
CA PHE A 268 13.79 11.51 4.04
C PHE A 268 14.71 11.11 5.20
N LEU A 269 15.24 9.88 5.19
CA LEU A 269 16.21 9.44 6.20
C LEU A 269 17.46 10.32 6.22
N MET A 270 18.03 10.60 5.04
CA MET A 270 19.18 11.49 4.92
C MET A 270 18.88 12.89 5.46
N GLY A 271 17.74 13.47 5.09
CA GLY A 271 17.32 14.80 5.54
C GLY A 271 17.10 14.90 7.05
N ILE A 272 16.43 13.92 7.66
CA ILE A 272 16.05 13.94 9.07
C ILE A 272 17.24 13.61 9.98
N PHE A 273 18.02 12.58 9.65
CA PHE A 273 19.02 12.00 10.57
C PHE A 273 20.47 12.35 10.24
N PHE A 274 20.78 12.80 9.03
CA PHE A 274 22.15 13.02 8.58
C PHE A 274 22.41 14.49 8.22
N PRO A 275 22.65 15.38 9.21
CA PRO A 275 22.82 16.82 8.99
C PRO A 275 24.02 17.16 8.08
N ARG A 276 24.95 16.24 7.89
CA ARG A 276 26.11 16.42 6.99
C ARG A 276 25.75 16.32 5.51
N ILE A 277 24.69 15.58 5.16
CA ILE A 277 24.42 15.24 3.77
C ILE A 277 23.90 16.46 3.01
N GLY A 278 24.66 16.87 1.99
CA GLY A 278 24.33 17.91 1.01
C GLY A 278 23.14 17.54 0.11
N GLY A 279 22.47 18.51 -0.50
CA GLY A 279 21.41 18.28 -1.49
C GLY A 279 21.95 17.55 -2.72
N ARG A 280 23.17 17.88 -3.18
CA ARG A 280 23.83 17.15 -4.28
C ARG A 280 24.13 15.70 -3.89
N ALA A 281 24.70 15.50 -2.70
CA ALA A 281 25.01 14.17 -2.19
C ALA A 281 23.74 13.32 -2.00
N ALA A 282 22.66 13.92 -1.49
CA ALA A 282 21.36 13.27 -1.34
C ALA A 282 20.76 12.85 -2.69
N LEU A 283 20.81 13.73 -3.70
CA LEU A 283 20.29 13.43 -5.05
C LEU A 283 21.09 12.30 -5.72
N ILE A 284 22.42 12.33 -5.63
CA ILE A 284 23.26 11.24 -6.19
C ILE A 284 23.02 9.93 -5.43
N GLY A 285 22.86 10.00 -4.11
CA GLY A 285 22.50 8.85 -3.29
C GLY A 285 21.18 8.23 -3.75
N PHE A 286 20.12 9.04 -3.87
CA PHE A 286 18.82 8.64 -4.39
C PHE A 286 18.92 7.91 -5.75
N LEU A 287 19.59 8.53 -6.74
CA LEU A 287 19.73 7.96 -8.07
C LEU A 287 20.50 6.63 -8.03
N THR A 288 21.57 6.56 -7.25
CA THR A 288 22.36 5.32 -7.07
C THR A 288 21.52 4.20 -6.45
N GLY A 289 20.68 4.51 -5.45
CA GLY A 289 19.76 3.55 -4.85
C GLY A 289 18.74 2.99 -5.84
N VAL A 290 18.11 3.86 -6.63
CA VAL A 290 17.16 3.45 -7.68
C VAL A 290 17.86 2.55 -8.72
N VAL A 291 19.05 2.94 -9.18
CA VAL A 291 19.85 2.13 -10.12
C VAL A 291 20.23 0.78 -9.51
N ALA A 292 20.64 0.75 -8.24
CA ALA A 292 21.01 -0.49 -7.56
C ALA A 292 19.83 -1.47 -7.48
N VAL A 293 18.63 -1.00 -7.12
CA VAL A 293 17.42 -1.84 -7.10
C VAL A 293 17.06 -2.29 -8.51
N PHE A 294 17.14 -1.40 -9.51
CA PHE A 294 16.89 -1.77 -10.90
C PHE A 294 17.84 -2.87 -11.38
N LEU A 295 19.15 -2.75 -11.10
CA LEU A 295 20.11 -3.79 -11.45
C LEU A 295 19.82 -5.10 -10.69
N LEU A 296 19.55 -5.01 -9.39
CA LEU A 296 19.25 -6.17 -8.56
C LEU A 296 18.02 -6.93 -9.06
N LYS A 297 16.96 -6.22 -9.45
CA LYS A 297 15.75 -6.78 -10.05
C LYS A 297 16.04 -7.58 -11.33
N ASN A 298 16.88 -7.05 -12.21
CA ASN A 298 17.12 -7.66 -13.53
C ASN A 298 18.19 -8.75 -13.50
N PHE A 299 19.11 -8.71 -12.53
CA PHE A 299 20.28 -9.60 -12.50
C PHE A 299 20.30 -10.58 -11.34
N THR A 300 19.38 -10.50 -10.38
CA THR A 300 19.34 -11.41 -9.22
C THR A 300 17.93 -11.93 -8.95
N PRO A 301 17.78 -13.15 -8.41
CA PRO A 301 16.49 -13.70 -8.02
C PRO A 301 16.00 -13.21 -6.65
N THR A 302 16.52 -12.08 -6.16
CA THR A 302 16.20 -11.55 -4.83
C THR A 302 14.72 -11.16 -4.74
N SER A 303 14.09 -11.44 -3.60
CA SER A 303 12.70 -11.08 -3.36
C SER A 303 12.46 -9.58 -3.49
N PHE A 304 11.38 -9.20 -4.16
CA PHE A 304 10.94 -7.81 -4.30
C PHE A 304 10.70 -7.11 -2.95
N LEU A 305 10.39 -7.87 -1.90
CA LEU A 305 10.17 -7.34 -0.55
C LEU A 305 11.40 -6.60 -0.01
N LEU A 306 12.61 -6.99 -0.44
CA LEU A 306 13.86 -6.36 -0.03
C LEU A 306 14.21 -5.10 -0.82
N TYR A 307 13.51 -4.78 -1.91
CA TYR A 307 13.85 -3.63 -2.77
C TYR A 307 13.80 -2.32 -2.00
N GLY A 308 12.78 -2.14 -1.15
CA GLY A 308 12.66 -1.02 -0.21
C GLY A 308 13.90 -0.84 0.67
N PHE A 309 14.29 -1.92 1.35
CA PHE A 309 15.44 -1.93 2.25
C PHE A 309 16.76 -1.65 1.52
N ILE A 310 17.03 -2.38 0.45
CA ILE A 310 18.29 -2.27 -0.29
C ILE A 310 18.44 -0.90 -0.93
N GLY A 311 17.40 -0.40 -1.61
CA GLY A 311 17.44 0.92 -2.26
C GLY A 311 17.64 2.05 -1.25
N MET A 312 16.97 1.97 -0.10
CA MET A 312 17.13 2.93 0.99
C MET A 312 18.54 2.89 1.58
N THR A 313 19.07 1.71 1.88
CA THR A 313 20.43 1.54 2.44
C THR A 313 21.50 2.03 1.48
N VAL A 314 21.43 1.65 0.20
CA VAL A 314 22.37 2.11 -0.84
C VAL A 314 22.30 3.62 -1.00
N SER A 315 21.09 4.20 -0.99
CA SER A 315 20.90 5.65 -1.10
C SER A 315 21.58 6.41 0.04
N VAL A 316 21.32 5.99 1.29
CA VAL A 316 21.88 6.61 2.49
C VAL A 316 23.40 6.43 2.55
N ALA A 317 23.91 5.23 2.26
CA ALA A 317 25.34 4.95 2.27
C ALA A 317 26.08 5.81 1.23
N THR A 318 25.56 5.89 0.01
CA THR A 318 26.16 6.69 -1.08
C THR A 318 26.12 8.18 -0.74
N GLY A 319 24.98 8.69 -0.27
CA GLY A 319 24.85 10.10 0.13
C GLY A 319 25.77 10.45 1.30
N TRP A 320 25.93 9.54 2.27
CA TRP A 320 26.85 9.72 3.38
C TRP A 320 28.31 9.76 2.93
N LEU A 321 28.75 8.82 2.08
CA LEU A 321 30.11 8.80 1.52
C LEU A 321 30.41 10.08 0.71
N LEU A 322 29.47 10.49 -0.15
CA LEU A 322 29.63 11.70 -0.95
C LEU A 322 29.59 12.99 -0.12
N SER A 323 29.02 12.98 1.08
CA SER A 323 29.06 14.12 2.01
C SER A 323 30.47 14.45 2.54
N PHE A 324 31.45 13.56 2.32
CA PHE A 324 32.86 13.87 2.59
C PHE A 324 33.50 14.67 1.45
N ILE A 325 32.99 14.53 0.23
CA ILE A 325 33.48 15.21 -0.98
C ILE A 325 32.73 16.53 -1.18
N PHE A 326 31.40 16.48 -1.16
CA PHE A 326 30.54 17.64 -1.34
C PHE A 326 30.10 18.19 0.02
N ARG A 327 30.88 19.11 0.58
CA ARG A 327 30.47 19.89 1.74
C ARG A 327 29.59 21.06 1.30
N GLU A 328 28.36 21.08 1.77
CA GLU A 328 27.43 22.19 1.60
C GLU A 328 27.13 22.81 2.96
N GLN A 329 27.24 24.13 3.07
CA GLN A 329 26.76 24.86 4.23
C GLN A 329 25.26 25.05 4.12
N LYS A 330 24.54 24.72 5.19
CA LYS A 330 23.07 24.77 5.26
C LYS A 330 22.65 25.30 6.61
N ASP A 331 21.63 26.14 6.64
CA ASP A 331 20.86 26.35 7.87
C ASP A 331 19.94 25.14 8.05
N LEU A 332 20.14 24.42 9.14
CA LEU A 332 19.41 23.19 9.48
C LEU A 332 18.54 23.38 10.72
N THR A 333 18.40 24.61 11.22
CA THR A 333 17.66 24.91 12.45
C THR A 333 16.21 24.44 12.33
N GLY A 334 15.79 23.54 13.22
CA GLY A 334 14.44 22.96 13.20
C GLY A 334 14.14 21.97 12.06
N LEU A 335 15.12 21.60 11.22
CA LEU A 335 14.91 20.73 10.05
C LEU A 335 15.42 19.29 10.24
N THR A 336 16.24 19.04 11.26
CA THR A 336 16.82 17.71 11.54
C THR A 336 16.45 17.25 12.93
N TRP A 337 16.50 15.95 13.18
CA TRP A 337 16.24 15.38 14.50
C TRP A 337 17.12 15.98 15.61
N LYS A 338 18.35 16.40 15.27
CA LYS A 338 19.30 17.02 16.22
C LYS A 338 19.00 18.50 16.49
N THR A 339 18.35 19.18 15.56
CA THR A 339 18.11 20.63 15.59
C THR A 339 16.65 20.99 15.88
N LEU A 340 15.78 19.98 15.99
CA LEU A 340 14.40 20.14 16.44
C LEU A 340 14.39 20.48 17.93
N SER A 341 13.71 21.57 18.32
CA SER A 341 13.44 21.85 19.73
C SER A 341 12.47 20.80 20.26
N LYS A 342 12.90 20.01 21.25
CA LYS A 342 12.06 18.98 21.88
C LYS A 342 11.10 19.57 22.90
#